data_AF-A0A7V9AC94-F1
#
_entry.id   AF-A0A7V9AC94-F1
#
_cell.length_a   1.000
_cell.length_b   1.000
_cell.length_c   1.000
_cell.angle_alpha   90.00
_cell.angle_beta   90.00
_cell.angle_gamma   90.00
#
_symmetry.space_group_name_H-M   'P 1'
#
loop_
_entity.id
_entity.type
_entity.pdbx_description
1 polymer ?
#
loop_
_entity_poly.entity_id
_entity_poly.type
_entity_poly.pdbx_seq_one_letter_code
_entity_poly.pdbx_strand_id
1 'polypeptide(L)'
;MPMRLRPWLCAGFVALLIVWTWKLVEPNPVPAALEQELPADWRFWLSKAVHFGMYFILFLLGTGGLRSRWRWGVAGLLLLHAGLTELIQTWVPNRHGSLRDVLIDGGGVAAGLFLSEWCRRTRQGCRGTALSET
;
A
#
# COMPACT_ATOMS: atom_id res chain seq x y z
N MET A 1 -24.38 13.10 4.21
CA MET A 1 -23.00 13.56 4.51
C MET A 1 -22.16 13.44 3.24
N PRO A 2 -21.89 14.54 2.51
CA PRO A 2 -21.00 14.50 1.36
C PRO A 2 -19.61 14.01 1.80
N MET A 3 -18.97 13.19 0.97
CA MET A 3 -17.61 12.69 1.23
C MET A 3 -16.65 13.88 1.23
N ARG A 4 -16.22 14.33 2.41
CA ARG A 4 -15.18 15.36 2.49
C ARG A 4 -13.83 14.69 2.30
N LEU A 5 -13.52 14.36 1.04
CA LEU A 5 -12.17 13.97 0.62
C LEU A 5 -11.21 15.04 1.09
N ARG A 6 -10.25 14.68 1.95
CA ARG A 6 -9.26 15.62 2.44
C ARG A 6 -8.24 15.78 1.31
N PRO A 7 -8.15 16.94 0.65
CA PRO A 7 -7.34 17.09 -0.56
C PRO A 7 -5.87 16.73 -0.33
N TRP A 8 -5.35 17.01 0.86
CA TRP A 8 -3.99 16.62 1.27
C TRP A 8 -3.75 15.11 1.31
N LEU A 9 -4.75 14.31 1.69
CA LEU A 9 -4.64 12.84 1.65
C LEU A 9 -4.66 12.33 0.22
N CYS A 10 -5.51 12.89 -0.64
CA CYS A 10 -5.54 12.57 -2.06
C CYS A 10 -4.22 12.95 -2.74
N ALA A 11 -3.71 14.15 -2.49
CA ALA A 11 -2.44 14.61 -3.01
C ALA A 11 -1.28 13.72 -2.52
N GLY A 12 -1.25 13.40 -1.22
CA GLY A 12 -0.27 12.48 -0.66
C GLY A 12 -0.35 11.07 -1.27
N PHE A 13 -1.56 10.53 -1.44
CA PHE A 13 -1.79 9.25 -2.10
C PHE A 13 -1.27 9.25 -3.54
N VAL A 14 -1.66 10.24 -4.34
CA VAL A 14 -1.26 10.34 -5.75
C VAL A 14 0.25 10.54 -5.89
N ALA A 15 0.84 11.45 -5.12
CA ALA A 15 2.27 11.70 -5.13
C ALA A 15 3.06 10.44 -4.74
N LEU A 16 2.63 9.75 -3.68
CA LEU A 16 3.27 8.52 -3.23
C LEU A 16 3.13 7.40 -4.26
N LEU A 17 1.96 7.27 -4.89
CA LEU A 17 1.71 6.27 -5.93
C LEU A 17 2.65 6.52 -7.12
N ILE A 18 2.76 7.76 -7.61
CA ILE A 18 3.66 8.11 -8.73
C ILE A 18 5.11 7.79 -8.39
N VAL A 19 5.59 8.22 -7.22
CA VAL A 19 6.96 7.96 -6.78
C VAL A 19 7.21 6.46 -6.66
N TRP A 20 6.24 5.71 -6.14
CA TRP A 20 6.36 4.26 -6.02
C TRP A 20 6.38 3.55 -7.37
N THR A 21 5.47 3.91 -8.29
CA THR A 21 5.48 3.37 -9.67
C THR A 21 6.82 3.62 -10.35
N TRP A 22 7.38 4.83 -10.21
CA TRP A 22 8.70 5.16 -10.74
C TRP A 22 9.77 4.20 -10.18
N LYS A 23 9.80 4.00 -8.87
CA LYS A 23 10.78 3.12 -8.20
C LYS A 23 10.62 1.64 -8.57
N LEU A 24 9.40 1.19 -8.86
CA LEU A 24 9.15 -0.18 -9.33
C LEU A 24 9.71 -0.41 -10.74
N VAL A 25 9.56 0.58 -11.63
CA VAL A 25 9.94 0.47 -13.04
C VAL A 25 11.41 0.87 -13.28
N GLU A 26 12.08 1.48 -12.29
CA GLU A 26 13.49 1.85 -12.38
C GLU A 26 14.38 0.61 -12.65
N PRO A 27 15.22 0.60 -13.70
CA PRO A 27 16.02 -0.58 -14.07
C PRO A 27 16.99 -1.03 -12.99
N ASN A 28 17.51 -0.08 -12.19
CA ASN A 28 18.43 -0.37 -11.09
C ASN A 28 17.88 0.19 -9.77
N PRO A 29 17.07 -0.59 -9.02
CA PRO A 29 16.36 -0.11 -7.83
C PRO A 29 17.28 0.19 -6.65
N VAL A 30 18.40 -0.53 -6.54
CA VAL A 30 19.27 -0.46 -5.37
C VAL A 30 20.40 0.51 -5.69
N PRO A 31 20.56 1.60 -4.92
CA PRO A 31 21.71 2.48 -5.09
C PRO A 31 23.00 1.67 -4.93
N ALA A 32 23.99 1.90 -5.80
CA ALA A 32 25.27 1.17 -5.76
C ALA A 32 25.94 1.20 -4.38
N ALA A 33 25.74 2.27 -3.60
CA ALA A 33 26.22 2.38 -2.23
C ALA A 33 25.63 1.30 -1.30
N LEU A 34 24.33 0.96 -1.45
CA LEU A 34 23.67 -0.05 -0.62
C LEU A 34 24.00 -1.48 -1.05
N GLU A 35 24.36 -1.68 -2.33
CA GLU A 35 24.75 -2.99 -2.84
C GLU A 35 26.05 -3.51 -2.22
N GLN A 36 26.96 -2.61 -1.86
CA GLN A 36 28.25 -2.96 -1.28
C GLN A 36 28.18 -3.24 0.22
N GLU A 37 27.17 -2.68 0.92
CA GLU A 37 27.08 -2.75 2.38
C GLU A 37 26.11 -3.81 2.90
N LEU A 38 25.12 -4.23 2.11
CA LEU A 38 24.08 -5.16 2.57
C LEU A 38 24.30 -6.60 2.07
N PRO A 39 24.27 -7.61 2.97
CA PRO A 39 24.21 -9.00 2.57
C PRO A 39 23.00 -9.28 1.67
N ALA A 40 23.19 -10.14 0.65
CA ALA A 40 22.17 -10.43 -0.35
C ALA A 40 20.83 -10.90 0.25
N ASP A 41 20.88 -11.72 1.32
CA ASP A 41 19.69 -12.22 2.01
C ASP A 41 18.89 -11.10 2.67
N TRP A 42 19.56 -10.16 3.33
CA TRP A 42 18.91 -9.01 3.97
C TRP A 42 18.28 -8.07 2.95
N ARG A 43 18.96 -7.85 1.82
CA ARG A 43 18.42 -7.04 0.71
C ARG A 43 17.12 -7.62 0.16
N PHE A 44 17.05 -8.95 0.04
CA PHE A 44 15.85 -9.64 -0.38
C PHE A 44 14.67 -9.37 0.57
N TRP A 45 14.86 -9.61 1.86
CA TRP A 45 13.80 -9.41 2.87
C TRP A 45 13.40 -7.94 3.00
N LEU A 46 14.36 -7.02 2.99
CA LEU A 46 14.09 -5.59 3.07
C LEU A 46 13.25 -5.12 1.89
N SER A 47 13.58 -5.55 0.67
CA SER A 47 12.78 -5.24 -0.52
C SER A 47 11.33 -5.70 -0.37
N LYS A 48 11.11 -6.94 0.08
CA LYS A 48 9.75 -7.47 0.32
C LYS A 48 9.00 -6.71 1.42
N ALA A 49 9.70 -6.31 2.48
CA ALA A 49 9.10 -5.51 3.55
C ALA A 49 8.71 -4.10 3.08
N VAL A 50 9.52 -3.47 2.23
CA VAL A 50 9.21 -2.16 1.63
C VAL A 50 7.99 -2.26 0.73
N HIS A 51 7.90 -3.28 -0.12
CA HIS A 51 6.72 -3.56 -0.94
C HIS A 51 5.44 -3.67 -0.10
N PHE A 52 5.44 -4.59 0.87
CA PHE A 52 4.34 -4.76 1.80
C PHE A 52 3.95 -3.45 2.50
N GLY A 53 4.94 -2.75 3.06
CA GLY A 53 4.75 -1.52 3.82
C GLY A 53 4.20 -0.37 2.95
N MET A 54 4.67 -0.25 1.72
CA MET A 54 4.25 0.83 0.83
C MET A 54 2.80 0.66 0.39
N TYR A 55 2.40 -0.55 0.01
CA TYR A 55 1.00 -0.86 -0.33
C TYR A 55 0.07 -0.75 0.88
N PHE A 56 0.54 -1.09 2.07
CA PHE A 56 -0.17 -0.83 3.33
C PHE A 56 -0.41 0.67 3.56
N ILE A 57 0.63 1.51 3.44
CA ILE A 57 0.52 2.97 3.63
C ILE A 57 -0.37 3.59 2.56
N LEU A 58 -0.20 3.20 1.28
CA LEU A 58 -1.05 3.66 0.17
C LEU A 58 -2.52 3.33 0.43
N PHE A 59 -2.81 2.13 0.92
CA PHE A 59 -4.19 1.76 1.27
C PHE A 59 -4.75 2.66 2.39
N LEU A 60 -3.98 2.89 3.46
CA LEU A 60 -4.43 3.74 4.57
C LEU A 60 -4.65 5.19 4.13
N LEU A 61 -3.75 5.76 3.33
CA LEU A 61 -3.88 7.11 2.77
C LEU A 61 -5.12 7.21 1.87
N GLY A 62 -5.30 6.24 0.97
CA GLY A 62 -6.42 6.18 0.04
C GLY A 62 -7.77 6.02 0.75
N THR A 63 -7.80 5.40 1.94
CA THR A 63 -9.04 5.12 2.68
C THR A 63 -9.29 6.02 3.89
N GLY A 64 -8.35 6.89 4.27
CA GLY A 64 -8.33 7.72 5.48
C GLY A 64 -9.48 8.75 5.64
N GLY A 65 -10.41 8.82 4.70
CA GLY A 65 -11.65 9.58 4.79
C GLY A 65 -12.83 8.96 4.03
N LEU A 66 -12.68 7.72 3.54
CA LEU A 66 -13.67 7.07 2.69
C LEU A 66 -14.66 6.20 3.49
N ARG A 67 -15.90 6.13 2.99
CA ARG A 67 -16.90 5.16 3.46
C ARG A 67 -16.45 3.75 3.13
N SER A 68 -16.88 2.78 3.95
CA SER A 68 -16.49 1.35 3.83
C SER A 68 -16.64 0.78 2.41
N ARG A 69 -17.69 1.18 1.67
CA ARG A 69 -17.93 0.70 0.29
C ARG A 69 -16.83 1.05 -0.71
N TRP A 70 -16.16 2.19 -0.52
CA TRP A 70 -15.12 2.66 -1.44
C TRP A 70 -13.74 2.07 -1.12
N ARG A 71 -13.58 1.48 0.07
CA ARG A 71 -12.32 0.83 0.48
C ARG A 71 -11.98 -0.37 -0.42
N TRP A 72 -13.00 -1.13 -0.81
CA TRP A 72 -12.84 -2.23 -1.78
C TRP A 72 -12.43 -1.74 -3.16
N GLY A 73 -12.90 -0.56 -3.58
CA GLY A 73 -12.45 0.08 -4.82
C GLY A 73 -10.97 0.47 -4.76
N VAL A 74 -10.51 1.04 -3.63
CA VAL A 74 -9.09 1.36 -3.42
C VAL A 74 -8.24 0.09 -3.37
N ALA A 75 -8.72 -0.98 -2.70
CA ALA A 75 -8.03 -2.27 -2.69
C ALA A 75 -7.88 -2.82 -4.11
N GLY A 76 -8.97 -2.83 -4.90
CA GLY A 76 -8.94 -3.28 -6.29
C GLY A 76 -7.99 -2.46 -7.16
N LEU A 77 -7.98 -1.13 -7.00
CA LEU A 77 -7.05 -0.25 -7.71
C LEU A 77 -5.59 -0.58 -7.38
N LEU A 78 -5.26 -0.78 -6.10
CA LEU A 78 -3.89 -1.08 -5.68
C LEU A 78 -3.44 -2.48 -6.11
N LEU A 79 -4.33 -3.48 -6.09
CA LEU A 79 -4.03 -4.82 -6.61
C LEU A 79 -3.84 -4.80 -8.13
N LEU A 80 -4.66 -4.03 -8.85
CA LEU A 80 -4.51 -3.83 -10.28
C LEU A 80 -3.18 -3.13 -10.59
N HIS A 81 -2.83 -2.10 -9.80
CA HIS A 81 -1.55 -1.41 -9.92
C HIS A 81 -0.38 -2.38 -9.73
N ALA A 82 -0.39 -3.21 -8.67
CA ALA A 82 0.64 -4.21 -8.42
C ALA A 82 0.81 -5.19 -9.60
N GLY A 83 -0.30 -5.76 -10.08
CA GLY A 83 -0.26 -6.67 -11.24
C GLY A 83 0.22 -5.98 -12.53
N LEU A 84 -0.18 -4.73 -12.77
CA LEU A 84 0.21 -3.98 -13.95
C LEU A 84 1.70 -3.60 -13.90
N THR A 85 2.23 -3.22 -12.74
CA THR A 85 3.66 -2.90 -12.61
C THR A 85 4.55 -4.13 -12.81
N GLU A 86 4.11 -5.30 -12.33
CA GLU A 86 4.82 -6.57 -12.55
C GLU A 86 4.79 -6.98 -14.02
N LEU A 87 3.67 -6.76 -14.70
CA LEU A 87 3.57 -6.94 -16.15
C LEU A 87 4.51 -5.97 -16.88
N ILE A 88 4.53 -4.68 -16.51
CA ILE A 88 5.42 -3.67 -17.09
C ILE A 88 6.90 -4.07 -16.91
N GLN A 89 7.26 -4.57 -15.74
CA GLN A 89 8.62 -5.01 -15.43
C GLN A 89 9.12 -6.14 -16.35
N THR A 90 8.24 -6.93 -16.98
CA THR A 90 8.65 -7.94 -17.98
C THR A 90 9.29 -7.33 -19.24
N TRP A 91 9.01 -6.05 -19.52
CA TRP A 91 9.62 -5.32 -20.64
C TRP A 91 10.76 -4.38 -20.19
N VAL A 92 11.07 -4.32 -18.90
CA VAL A 92 12.14 -3.48 -18.36
C VAL A 92 13.45 -4.28 -18.29
N PRO A 93 14.55 -3.77 -18.84
CA PRO A 93 15.86 -4.42 -18.73
C PRO A 93 16.26 -4.63 -17.27
N ASN A 94 16.85 -5.78 -16.95
CA ASN A 94 17.30 -6.17 -15.59
C ASN A 94 16.18 -6.31 -14.55
N ARG A 95 14.91 -6.39 -14.99
CA ARG A 95 13.76 -6.70 -14.13
C ARG A 95 13.08 -7.98 -14.59
N HIS A 96 12.43 -8.64 -13.64
CA HIS A 96 11.65 -9.83 -13.87
C HIS A 96 10.35 -9.67 -13.10
N GLY A 97 9.23 -9.93 -13.77
CA GLY A 97 7.94 -10.02 -13.09
C GLY A 97 7.89 -11.22 -12.16
N SER A 98 7.35 -11.05 -10.96
CA SER A 98 7.18 -12.08 -9.94
C SER A 98 5.77 -12.05 -9.37
N LEU A 99 5.05 -13.17 -9.54
CA LEU A 99 3.75 -13.37 -8.86
C LEU A 99 3.86 -13.26 -7.33
N ARG A 100 5.04 -13.57 -6.78
CA ARG A 100 5.30 -13.43 -5.34
C ARG A 100 5.19 -11.97 -4.89
N ASP A 101 5.60 -11.02 -5.72
CA ASP A 101 5.56 -9.61 -5.38
C ASP A 101 4.13 -9.07 -5.39
N VAL A 102 3.30 -9.50 -6.35
CA VAL A 102 1.84 -9.25 -6.33
C VAL A 102 1.20 -9.74 -5.04
N LEU A 103 1.57 -10.94 -4.56
CA LEU A 103 1.03 -11.51 -3.32
C LEU A 103 1.47 -10.73 -2.09
N ILE A 104 2.71 -10.26 -2.05
CA ILE A 104 3.25 -9.46 -0.94
C ILE A 104 2.58 -8.09 -0.90
N ASP A 105 2.44 -7.43 -2.05
CA ASP A 105 1.72 -6.16 -2.20
C ASP A 105 0.26 -6.31 -1.75
N GLY A 106 -0.40 -7.40 -2.18
CA GLY A 106 -1.75 -7.75 -1.75
C GLY A 106 -1.86 -8.00 -0.24
N GLY A 107 -0.84 -8.61 0.36
CA GLY A 107 -0.72 -8.74 1.81
C GLY A 107 -0.71 -7.39 2.53
N GLY A 108 0.01 -6.40 1.98
CA GLY A 108 0.04 -5.03 2.51
C GLY A 108 -1.34 -4.36 2.46
N VAL A 109 -2.03 -4.49 1.33
CA VAL A 109 -3.41 -4.01 1.15
C VAL A 109 -4.37 -4.68 2.15
N ALA A 110 -4.29 -6.00 2.30
CA ALA A 110 -5.13 -6.77 3.21
C ALA A 110 -4.90 -6.37 4.68
N ALA A 111 -3.64 -6.18 5.08
CA ALA A 111 -3.29 -5.70 6.41
C ALA A 111 -3.85 -4.28 6.67
N GLY A 112 -3.79 -3.40 5.67
CA GLY A 112 -4.36 -2.06 5.75
C GLY A 112 -5.88 -2.08 5.92
N LEU A 113 -6.55 -2.97 5.19
CA LEU A 113 -7.99 -3.19 5.28
C LEU A 113 -8.38 -3.73 6.67
N PHE A 114 -7.66 -4.74 7.15
CA PHE A 114 -7.87 -5.33 8.48
C PHE A 114 -7.73 -4.27 9.58
N LEU A 115 -6.63 -3.51 9.58
CA LEU A 115 -6.40 -2.44 10.56
C LEU A 115 -7.49 -1.36 10.51
N SER A 116 -7.91 -0.98 9.31
CA SER A 116 -8.96 0.03 9.10
C SER A 116 -10.33 -0.43 9.61
N GLU A 117 -10.60 -1.73 9.59
CA GLU A 117 -11.83 -2.31 10.12
C GLU A 117 -11.74 -2.52 11.64
N TRP A 118 -10.60 -2.99 12.14
CA TRP A 118 -10.32 -3.11 13.57
C TRP A 118 -10.49 -1.77 14.30
N CYS A 119 -9.85 -0.70 13.79
CA CYS A 119 -9.97 0.66 14.33
C CYS A 119 -11.41 1.21 14.27
N ARG A 120 -12.23 0.74 13.31
CA ARG A 120 -13.64 1.15 13.21
C ARG A 120 -14.48 0.47 14.29
N ARG A 121 -14.31 -0.85 14.46
CA ARG A 121 -15.06 -1.66 15.44
C ARG A 121 -14.77 -1.20 16.88
N THR A 122 -13.50 -0.98 17.21
CA THR A 122 -13.09 -0.48 18.53
C THR A 122 -13.70 0.89 18.85
N ARG A 123 -13.72 1.83 17.89
CA ARG A 123 -14.39 3.13 18.06
C ARG A 123 -15.91 3.05 18.22
N GLN A 124 -16.56 2.03 17.64
CA GLN A 124 -17.99 1.81 17.80
C GLN A 124 -18.32 1.25 19.18
N GLY A 125 -17.50 0.33 19.70
CA GLY A 125 -17.64 -0.22 21.05
C GLY A 125 -17.61 0.88 22.12
N CYS A 126 -16.60 1.77 22.09
CA CYS A 126 -16.50 2.87 23.06
C CYS A 126 -17.63 3.92 22.93
N ARG A 127 -18.23 4.09 21.75
CA ARG A 127 -19.38 4.98 21.58
C ARG A 127 -20.69 4.37 22.08
N GLY A 128 -20.83 3.05 22.00
CA GLY A 128 -22.02 2.34 22.47
C GLY A 128 -22.14 2.39 24.00
N THR A 129 -21.03 2.22 24.72
CA THR A 129 -20.99 2.30 26.19
C THR A 129 -21.27 3.72 26.69
N ALA A 130 -20.77 4.75 26.00
CA ALA A 130 -20.99 6.15 26.41
C ALA A 130 -22.45 6.63 26.24
N LEU A 131 -23.25 5.97 25.39
CA LEU A 131 -24.67 6.31 25.18
C LEU A 131 -25.62 5.51 26.08
N SER A 132 -25.17 4.44 26.74
CA SER A 132 -25.97 3.70 27.72
C SER A 132 -25.92 4.29 29.13
N GLU A 133 -25.01 5.25 29.38
CA GLU A 133 -24.82 5.91 30.68
C GLU A 133 -25.52 7.28 30.80
N THR A 134 -26.29 7.68 29.78
CA THR A 134 -27.10 8.93 29.74
C THR A 134 -28.58 8.61 29.65
#